data_AF-A0A7S3GSP2-F1
#
_entry.id   AF-A0A7S3GSP2-F1
#
_cell.length_a   1.000
_cell.length_b   1.000
_cell.length_c   1.000
_cell.angle_alpha   90.00
_cell.angle_beta   90.00
_cell.angle_gamma   90.00
#
_symmetry.space_group_name_H-M   'P 1'
#
loop_
_entity.id
_entity.type
_entity.pdbx_description
1 polymer ?
#
loop_
_entity_poly.entity_id
_entity_poly.type
_entity_poly.pdbx_seq_one_letter_code
_entity_poly.pdbx_strand_id
1 'polypeptide(L)'
;AADMQTDHDISRQSSYTTHPGIIAAEACSLLGHLIVRAVRLPPGEPRCVKQFLEEATEEYRRVSGLSAKSGWGYDQMSELTLGKPSSPKERCWAWKEESLDIQGTLTARGRKYNGYPVSSGYFGSYSLDGLGMALWSVY
;
A
#
# COMPACT_ATOMS: atom_id res chain seq x y z
N ALA A 1 -18.02 16.38 -8.08
CA ALA A 1 -16.90 15.74 -7.35
C ALA A 1 -15.78 15.49 -8.35
N ALA A 2 -14.51 15.70 -7.98
CA ALA A 2 -13.41 15.36 -8.87
C ALA A 2 -13.46 13.86 -9.20
N ASP A 3 -13.24 13.54 -10.47
CA ASP A 3 -13.21 12.19 -11.00
C ASP A 3 -12.05 11.42 -10.34
N MET A 4 -12.36 10.26 -9.74
CA MET A 4 -11.36 9.43 -9.07
C MET A 4 -10.24 9.00 -9.98
N GLN A 5 -10.55 8.79 -11.26
CA GLN A 5 -9.54 8.45 -12.25
C GLN A 5 -8.52 9.59 -12.40
N THR A 6 -9.00 10.83 -12.44
CA THR A 6 -8.15 12.02 -12.50
C THR A 6 -7.28 12.16 -11.24
N ASP A 7 -7.85 11.97 -10.04
CA ASP A 7 -7.10 12.03 -8.78
C ASP A 7 -6.00 10.94 -8.72
N HIS A 8 -6.30 9.74 -9.23
CA HIS A 8 -5.33 8.65 -9.33
C HIS A 8 -4.19 8.97 -10.30
N ASP A 9 -4.51 9.53 -11.46
CA ASP A 9 -3.52 9.85 -12.50
C ASP A 9 -2.61 10.98 -12.06
N ILE A 10 -3.13 12.03 -11.41
CA ILE A 10 -2.32 13.11 -10.82
C ILE A 10 -1.35 12.53 -9.78
N SER A 11 -1.82 11.62 -8.93
CA SER A 11 -0.98 10.97 -7.91
C SER A 11 0.15 10.14 -8.53
N ARG A 12 -0.12 9.39 -9.61
CA ARG A 12 0.90 8.65 -10.37
C ARG A 12 1.91 9.61 -11.01
N GLN A 13 1.44 10.67 -11.68
CA GLN A 13 2.30 11.65 -12.33
C GLN A 13 3.22 12.35 -11.33
N SER A 14 2.73 12.66 -10.13
CA SER A 14 3.56 13.20 -9.05
C SER A 14 4.72 12.25 -8.70
N SER A 15 4.45 10.94 -8.57
CA SER A 15 5.51 9.95 -8.34
C SER A 15 6.55 9.94 -9.47
N TYR A 16 6.11 9.98 -10.73
CA TYR A 16 7.01 9.90 -11.89
C TYR A 16 8.00 11.06 -12.01
N THR A 17 7.79 12.17 -11.28
CA THR A 17 8.78 13.26 -11.20
C THR A 17 10.09 12.86 -10.53
N THR A 18 10.08 11.85 -9.67
CA THR A 18 11.26 11.42 -8.88
C THR A 18 11.49 9.91 -8.92
N HIS A 19 10.46 9.11 -9.18
CA HIS A 19 10.51 7.65 -9.18
C HIS A 19 9.84 7.09 -10.43
N PRO A 20 10.59 6.51 -11.39
CA PRO A 20 10.03 6.04 -12.66
C PRO A 20 9.27 4.71 -12.56
N GLY A 21 9.36 3.99 -11.43
CA GLY A 21 8.78 2.66 -11.27
C GLY A 21 7.29 2.66 -10.96
N ILE A 22 6.55 1.73 -11.57
CA ILE A 22 5.09 1.58 -11.39
C ILE A 22 4.68 1.33 -9.94
N ILE A 23 5.52 0.66 -9.13
CA ILE A 23 5.24 0.41 -7.71
C ILE A 23 5.07 1.72 -6.95
N ALA A 24 5.99 2.66 -7.13
CA ALA A 24 5.92 3.96 -6.46
C ALA A 24 4.70 4.75 -6.94
N ALA A 25 4.42 4.71 -8.25
CA ALA A 25 3.28 5.41 -8.82
C ALA A 25 1.94 4.89 -8.29
N GLU A 26 1.75 3.57 -8.24
CA GLU A 26 0.55 2.95 -7.68
C GLU A 26 0.45 3.16 -6.16
N ALA A 27 1.56 3.14 -5.42
CA ALA A 27 1.57 3.45 -3.98
C ALA A 27 1.11 4.90 -3.70
N CYS A 28 1.59 5.87 -4.48
CA CYS A 28 1.12 7.26 -4.42
C CYS A 28 -0.38 7.36 -4.78
N SER A 29 -0.82 6.63 -5.80
CA SER A 29 -2.23 6.60 -6.21
C SER A 29 -3.16 6.01 -5.15
N LEU A 30 -2.75 4.91 -4.51
CA LEU A 30 -3.46 4.30 -3.38
C LEU A 30 -3.55 5.29 -2.19
N LEU A 31 -2.43 5.88 -1.79
CA LEU A 31 -2.41 6.84 -0.68
C LEU A 31 -3.31 8.05 -0.99
N GLY A 32 -3.24 8.59 -2.20
CA GLY A 32 -4.12 9.66 -2.66
C GLY A 32 -5.60 9.26 -2.59
N HIS A 33 -5.94 8.05 -3.02
CA HIS A 33 -7.31 7.53 -2.92
C HIS A 33 -7.82 7.48 -1.47
N LEU A 34 -7.01 6.93 -0.55
CA LEU A 34 -7.35 6.84 0.87
C LEU A 34 -7.56 8.24 1.49
N ILE A 35 -6.67 9.19 1.19
CA ILE A 35 -6.77 10.57 1.68
C ILE A 35 -8.06 11.23 1.16
N VAL A 36 -8.33 11.14 -0.14
CA VAL A 36 -9.52 11.75 -0.72
C VAL A 36 -10.79 11.13 -0.15
N ARG A 37 -10.81 9.81 0.05
CA ARG A 37 -11.92 9.11 0.70
C ARG A 37 -12.13 9.56 2.14
N ALA A 38 -11.06 9.68 2.91
CA ALA A 38 -11.11 10.13 4.30
C ALA A 38 -11.63 11.58 4.41
N VAL A 39 -11.11 12.50 3.59
CA VAL A 39 -11.52 13.92 3.60
C VAL A 39 -12.97 14.12 3.14
N ARG A 40 -13.46 13.26 2.25
CA ARG A 40 -14.84 13.32 1.72
C ARG A 40 -15.83 12.46 2.51
N LEU A 41 -15.44 11.91 3.66
CA LEU A 41 -16.39 11.21 4.53
C LEU A 41 -17.55 12.16 4.87
N PRO A 42 -18.81 11.72 4.74
CA PRO A 42 -19.94 12.55 5.10
C PRO A 42 -19.85 12.91 6.59
N PRO A 43 -20.20 14.14 6.98
CA PRO A 43 -20.30 14.49 8.38
C PRO A 43 -21.38 13.62 9.05
N GLY A 44 -21.08 13.04 10.20
CA GLY A 44 -22.03 12.14 10.87
C GLY A 44 -21.36 11.10 11.77
N GLU A 45 -22.06 9.98 11.95
CA GLU A 45 -21.75 8.93 12.91
C GLU A 45 -20.32 8.38 12.82
N PRO A 46 -19.75 7.94 13.96
CA PRO A 46 -18.42 7.32 13.99
C PRO A 46 -18.31 6.18 12.98
N ARG A 47 -17.25 6.23 12.15
CA ARG A 47 -16.92 5.16 11.21
C ARG A 47 -15.89 4.22 11.83
N CYS A 48 -16.12 2.92 11.69
CA CYS A 48 -15.10 1.92 11.99
C CYS A 48 -13.92 2.07 11.02
N VAL A 49 -12.72 2.31 11.55
CA VAL A 49 -11.50 2.55 10.75
C VAL A 49 -11.12 1.31 9.94
N LYS A 50 -11.24 0.12 10.53
CA LYS A 50 -11.02 -1.16 9.81
C LYS A 50 -11.90 -1.30 8.59
N GLN A 51 -13.21 -1.07 8.79
CA GLN A 51 -14.18 -1.13 7.71
C GLN A 51 -13.90 -0.07 6.63
N PHE A 52 -13.54 1.16 7.03
CA PHE A 52 -13.15 2.20 6.08
C PHE A 52 -11.96 1.78 5.22
N LEU A 53 -10.88 1.28 5.82
CA LEU A 53 -9.69 0.87 5.09
C LEU A 53 -9.98 -0.31 4.15
N GLU A 54 -10.77 -1.29 4.58
CA GLU A 54 -11.19 -2.40 3.72
C GLU A 54 -12.03 -1.93 2.52
N GLU A 55 -13.04 -1.10 2.77
CA GLU A 55 -13.91 -0.57 1.71
C GLU A 55 -13.12 0.29 0.72
N ALA A 56 -12.26 1.19 1.22
CA ALA A 56 -11.50 2.11 0.37
C ALA A 56 -10.38 1.41 -0.40
N THR A 57 -9.71 0.39 0.17
CA THR A 57 -8.70 -0.39 -0.55
C THR A 57 -9.34 -1.28 -1.63
N GLU A 58 -10.50 -1.88 -1.36
CA GLU A 58 -11.23 -2.63 -2.37
C GLU A 58 -11.78 -1.73 -3.47
N GLU A 59 -12.29 -0.55 -3.12
CA GLU A 59 -12.70 0.44 -4.10
C GLU A 59 -11.53 0.89 -4.98
N TYR A 60 -10.37 1.17 -4.39
CA TYR A 60 -9.16 1.49 -5.13
C TYR A 60 -8.83 0.40 -6.15
N ARG A 61 -8.85 -0.87 -5.74
CA ARG A 61 -8.54 -2.01 -6.61
C ARG A 61 -9.44 -2.05 -7.84
N ARG A 62 -10.74 -1.79 -7.65
CA ARG A 62 -11.74 -1.75 -8.72
C ARG A 62 -11.58 -0.52 -9.63
N VAL A 63 -11.47 0.67 -9.04
CA VAL A 63 -11.48 1.95 -9.79
C VAL A 63 -10.18 2.17 -10.55
N SER A 64 -9.03 1.85 -9.95
CA SER A 64 -7.71 1.96 -10.61
C SER A 64 -7.47 0.91 -11.70
N GLY A 65 -8.36 -0.09 -11.79
CA GLY A 65 -8.19 -1.28 -12.61
C GLY A 65 -7.10 -2.24 -12.11
N LEU A 66 -6.54 -2.05 -10.91
CA LEU A 66 -5.52 -2.92 -10.34
C LEU A 66 -5.98 -4.39 -10.29
N SER A 67 -7.27 -4.65 -10.02
CA SER A 67 -7.82 -6.01 -9.99
C SER A 67 -7.74 -6.76 -11.33
N ALA A 68 -7.56 -6.05 -12.44
CA ALA A 68 -7.47 -6.61 -13.79
C ALA A 68 -6.03 -6.58 -14.35
N LYS A 69 -5.05 -6.09 -13.58
CA LYS A 69 -3.64 -6.00 -13.97
C LYS A 69 -2.84 -7.10 -13.29
N SER A 70 -1.76 -7.53 -13.92
CA SER A 70 -0.84 -8.54 -13.40
C SER A 70 0.59 -8.25 -13.84
N GLY A 71 1.55 -8.88 -13.16
CA GLY A 71 2.97 -8.76 -13.43
C GLY A 71 3.68 -7.81 -12.46
N TRP A 72 4.99 -7.69 -12.65
CA TRP A 72 5.84 -6.94 -11.73
C TRP A 72 5.30 -5.53 -11.48
N GLY A 73 5.19 -5.22 -10.20
CA GLY A 73 4.67 -4.00 -9.64
C GLY A 73 3.17 -4.02 -9.36
N TYR A 74 2.36 -4.60 -10.24
CA TYR A 74 0.92 -4.78 -9.97
C TYR A 74 0.67 -5.90 -8.99
N ASP A 75 1.43 -7.00 -9.08
CA ASP A 75 1.30 -8.12 -8.14
C ASP A 75 1.64 -7.68 -6.70
N GLN A 76 2.71 -6.91 -6.51
CA GLN A 76 3.09 -6.37 -5.20
C GLN A 76 2.02 -5.43 -4.64
N MET A 77 1.46 -4.54 -5.47
CA MET A 77 0.37 -3.66 -5.06
C MET A 77 -0.91 -4.43 -4.77
N SER A 78 -1.18 -5.52 -5.49
CA SER A 78 -2.32 -6.39 -5.23
C SER A 78 -2.18 -7.08 -3.87
N GLU A 79 -1.01 -7.63 -3.55
CA GLU A 79 -0.73 -8.25 -2.25
C GLU A 79 -0.85 -7.24 -1.11
N LEU A 80 -0.27 -6.05 -1.27
CA LEU A 80 -0.36 -4.97 -0.28
C LEU A 80 -1.82 -4.54 -0.08
N THR A 81 -2.58 -4.25 -1.14
CA THR A 81 -3.99 -3.81 -1.00
C THR A 81 -4.89 -4.88 -0.40
N LEU A 82 -4.61 -6.17 -0.62
CA LEU A 82 -5.35 -7.26 0.02
C LEU A 82 -4.95 -7.45 1.49
N GLY A 83 -3.74 -7.03 1.87
CA GLY A 83 -3.13 -7.40 3.14
C GLY A 83 -2.76 -8.88 3.19
N LYS A 84 -2.45 -9.49 2.03
CA LYS A 84 -2.23 -10.94 1.88
C LYS A 84 -0.93 -11.21 1.11
N PRO A 85 0.24 -10.96 1.72
CA PRO A 85 1.52 -11.24 1.08
C PRO A 85 1.70 -12.73 0.83
N SER A 86 2.22 -13.10 -0.35
CA SER A 86 2.43 -14.51 -0.72
C SER A 86 3.81 -15.03 -0.31
N SER A 87 4.80 -14.14 -0.19
CA SER A 87 6.18 -14.49 0.13
C SER A 87 6.56 -14.07 1.56
N PRO A 88 7.43 -14.84 2.22
CA PRO A 88 7.88 -14.53 3.58
C PRO A 88 8.69 -13.22 3.67
N LYS A 89 9.20 -12.71 2.53
CA LYS A 89 9.93 -11.44 2.47
C LYS A 89 9.01 -10.21 2.51
N GLU A 90 7.70 -10.41 2.48
CA GLU A 90 6.67 -9.36 2.39
C GLU A 90 5.65 -9.48 3.54
N ARG A 91 5.89 -10.31 4.57
CA ARG A 91 4.93 -10.54 5.68
C ARG A 91 4.51 -9.26 6.40
N CYS A 92 5.38 -8.24 6.44
CA CYS A 92 5.04 -6.93 6.98
C CYS A 92 3.91 -6.19 6.21
N TRP A 93 3.46 -6.70 5.06
CA TRP A 93 2.30 -6.17 4.33
C TRP A 93 0.97 -6.78 4.78
N ALA A 94 0.98 -7.73 5.72
CA ALA A 94 -0.23 -8.33 6.29
C ALA A 94 -0.93 -7.39 7.30
N TRP A 95 -1.26 -6.17 6.87
CA TRP A 95 -1.72 -5.09 7.74
C TRP A 95 -3.10 -5.29 8.38
N LYS A 96 -3.82 -6.34 7.99
CA LYS A 96 -5.11 -6.73 8.57
C LYS A 96 -4.96 -7.67 9.78
N GLU A 97 -3.75 -8.17 10.03
CA GLU A 97 -3.45 -9.06 11.15
C GLU A 97 -3.26 -8.27 12.45
N GLU A 98 -3.45 -8.92 13.60
CA GLU A 98 -3.26 -8.29 14.92
C GLU A 98 -1.81 -7.84 15.16
N SER A 99 -0.85 -8.45 14.47
CA SER A 99 0.58 -8.11 14.59
C SER A 99 1.31 -8.27 13.26
N LEU A 100 2.32 -7.42 13.03
CA LEU A 100 3.20 -7.51 11.87
C LEU A 100 4.47 -8.31 12.19
N ASP A 101 4.74 -9.37 11.41
CA ASP A 101 5.97 -10.17 11.52
C ASP A 101 7.18 -9.47 10.87
N ILE A 102 7.63 -8.35 11.47
CA ILE A 102 8.80 -7.58 11.02
C ILE A 102 10.08 -8.41 11.17
N GLN A 103 10.23 -9.13 12.29
CA GLN A 103 11.42 -9.93 12.55
C GLN A 103 11.54 -11.08 11.53
N GLY A 104 10.47 -11.82 11.28
CA GLY A 104 10.46 -12.88 10.26
C GLY A 104 10.67 -12.33 8.86
N THR A 105 10.14 -11.15 8.54
CA THR A 105 10.42 -10.45 7.27
C THR A 105 11.91 -10.17 7.11
N LEU A 106 12.55 -9.59 8.14
CA LEU A 106 14.00 -9.32 8.15
C LEU A 106 14.82 -10.61 7.99
N THR A 107 14.46 -11.67 8.72
CA THR A 107 15.10 -12.98 8.60
C THR A 107 14.99 -13.54 7.18
N ALA A 108 13.81 -13.49 6.57
CA ALA A 108 13.57 -14.01 5.21
C ALA A 108 14.33 -13.22 4.13
N ARG A 109 14.55 -11.93 4.34
CA ARG A 109 15.34 -11.06 3.45
C ARG A 109 16.85 -11.24 3.62
N GLY A 110 17.30 -11.72 4.78
CA GLY A 110 18.72 -11.90 5.06
C GLY A 110 19.48 -10.58 5.00
N ARG A 111 20.62 -10.55 4.30
CA ARG A 111 21.50 -9.36 4.23
C ARG A 111 21.19 -8.41 3.07
N LYS A 112 20.42 -8.85 2.07
CA LYS A 112 20.11 -8.06 0.87
C LYS A 112 18.72 -8.36 0.35
N TYR A 113 17.98 -7.33 -0.03
CA TYR A 113 16.66 -7.43 -0.64
C TYR A 113 16.50 -6.36 -1.72
N ASN A 114 15.95 -6.74 -2.87
CA ASN A 114 15.80 -5.88 -4.05
C ASN A 114 17.09 -5.13 -4.46
N GLY A 115 18.26 -5.73 -4.24
CA GLY A 115 19.56 -5.14 -4.56
C GLY A 115 20.18 -4.27 -3.45
N TYR A 116 19.45 -3.99 -2.38
CA TYR A 116 19.87 -3.11 -1.29
C TYR A 116 20.21 -3.88 -0.01
N PRO A 117 21.10 -3.36 0.87
CA PRO A 117 21.36 -3.96 2.16
C PRO A 117 20.12 -3.92 3.05
N VAL A 118 19.95 -4.95 3.88
CA VAL A 118 18.89 -5.02 4.90
C VAL A 118 19.50 -4.68 6.25
N SER A 119 18.88 -3.73 6.96
CA SER A 119 19.28 -3.32 8.30
C SER A 119 18.10 -3.43 9.26
N SER A 120 18.29 -4.10 10.39
CA SER A 120 17.28 -4.20 11.44
C SER A 120 16.98 -2.84 12.11
N GLY A 121 17.91 -1.90 12.05
CA GLY A 121 17.73 -0.53 12.58
C GLY A 121 17.11 0.44 11.58
N TYR A 122 16.84 0.02 10.34
CA TYR A 122 16.29 0.87 9.29
C TYR A 122 15.29 0.08 8.43
N PHE A 123 14.20 -0.35 9.07
CA PHE A 123 13.09 -1.03 8.41
C PHE A 123 12.10 -0.02 7.81
N GLY A 124 11.41 -0.40 6.73
CA GLY A 124 10.51 0.53 6.01
C GLY A 124 11.17 1.31 4.88
N SER A 125 12.46 1.09 4.61
CA SER A 125 13.20 1.77 3.53
C SER A 125 12.69 1.45 2.13
N TYR A 126 11.99 0.32 1.97
CA TYR A 126 11.18 0.04 0.80
C TYR A 126 9.77 0.58 1.03
N SER A 127 9.30 1.48 0.17
CA SER A 127 8.08 2.27 0.42
C SER A 127 6.83 1.43 0.68
N LEU A 128 6.71 0.22 0.09
CA LEU A 128 5.59 -0.68 0.37
C LEU A 128 5.58 -1.21 1.80
N ASP A 129 6.76 -1.43 2.40
CA ASP A 129 6.85 -1.82 3.81
C ASP A 129 6.35 -0.70 4.71
N GLY A 130 6.78 0.54 4.44
CA GLY A 130 6.32 1.71 5.16
C GLY A 130 4.81 1.91 5.03
N LEU A 131 4.27 1.72 3.83
CA LEU A 131 2.83 1.82 3.60
C LEU A 131 2.05 0.70 4.29
N GLY A 132 2.54 -0.55 4.26
CA GLY A 132 1.93 -1.66 5.01
C GLY A 132 1.91 -1.41 6.51
N MET A 133 3.02 -0.93 7.07
CA MET A 133 3.09 -0.54 8.48
C MET A 133 2.15 0.61 8.83
N ALA A 134 2.02 1.61 7.96
CA ALA A 134 1.11 2.74 8.15
C ALA A 134 -0.37 2.33 8.09
N LEU A 135 -0.72 1.36 7.22
CA LEU A 135 -2.06 0.78 7.20
C LEU A 135 -2.33 0.03 8.51
N TRP A 136 -1.39 -0.79 8.96
CA TRP A 136 -1.53 -1.57 10.19
C TRP A 136 -1.63 -0.69 11.44
N SER A 137 -0.88 0.41 11.52
CA SER A 137 -0.91 1.29 12.70
C SER A 137 -2.25 2.01 12.88
N VAL A 138 -3.06 2.09 11.83
CA VAL A 138 -4.37 2.72 11.82
C VAL A 138 -5.51 1.70 11.92
N TYR A 139 -5.29 0.47 11.44
CA TYR A 139 -6.28 -0.61 11.35
C TYR A 139 -6.62 -1.22 12.72
#